data_AF-A0A7Z9UNL4-F1
#
_entry.id   AF-A0A7Z9UNL4-F1
#
_cell.length_a   1.000
_cell.length_b   1.000
_cell.length_c   1.000
_cell.angle_alpha   90.00
_cell.angle_beta   90.00
_cell.angle_gamma   90.00
#
_symmetry.space_group_name_H-M   'P 1'
#
loop_
_entity.id
_entity.type
_entity.pdbx_description
1 polymer ?
#
loop_
_entity_poly.entity_id
_entity_poly.type
_entity_poly.pdbx_seq_one_letter_code
_entity_poly.pdbx_strand_id
1 'polypeptide(L)'
;MKPEFGALRQLIKRKLTAIHSHQSPCGMPNPLVLSGTYYVKIPANSGQFVIEDFHHPLRYLVLPFQEPNHMNPYTVRVQPRDGDLLLFPAWLGNGVEINSSNEDQISIAFNVALLRNKGMQKPMGPN
;
A
#
# COMPACT_ATOMS: atom_id res chain seq x y z
N MET A 1 -24.72 -19.35 13.86
CA MET A 1 -23.60 -19.42 12.91
C MET A 1 -22.98 -18.03 12.86
N LYS A 2 -21.93 -17.80 13.66
CA LYS A 2 -21.33 -16.47 13.84
C LYS A 2 -20.32 -16.27 12.71
N PRO A 3 -20.38 -15.20 11.90
CA PRO A 3 -19.35 -14.95 10.91
C PRO A 3 -18.05 -14.68 11.66
N GLU A 4 -17.00 -15.35 11.23
CA GLU A 4 -15.70 -15.35 11.86
C GLU A 4 -14.98 -14.05 11.48
N PHE A 5 -15.35 -12.96 12.17
CA PHE A 5 -14.71 -11.63 12.07
C PHE A 5 -13.26 -11.61 12.63
N GLY A 6 -12.60 -12.77 12.72
CA GLY A 6 -11.24 -12.91 13.26
C GLY A 6 -10.17 -12.21 12.40
N ALA A 7 -10.44 -11.99 11.11
CA ALA A 7 -9.51 -11.36 10.18
C ALA A 7 -9.58 -9.81 10.17
N LEU A 8 -10.58 -9.19 10.81
CA LEU A 8 -10.81 -7.73 10.78
C LEU A 8 -10.18 -6.98 11.95
N ARG A 9 -9.31 -7.63 12.73
CA ARG A 9 -8.49 -7.02 13.78
C ARG A 9 -7.02 -6.91 13.39
N GLN A 10 -6.74 -6.36 12.22
CA GLN A 10 -5.51 -5.55 12.11
C GLN A 10 -5.79 -4.19 12.74
N LEU A 11 -6.07 -4.19 14.04
CA LEU A 11 -5.87 -3.01 14.87
C LEU A 11 -4.36 -2.82 14.88
N ILE A 12 -3.85 -1.90 14.04
CA ILE A 12 -2.41 -1.61 13.96
C ILE A 12 -2.00 -0.95 15.28
N LYS A 13 -1.80 -1.77 16.32
CA LYS A 13 -0.93 -1.49 17.47
C LYS A 13 0.44 -2.10 17.20
N ARG A 14 1.00 -1.88 16.01
CA ARG A 14 2.37 -2.28 15.70
C ARG A 14 3.28 -1.07 15.92
N LYS A 15 4.17 -1.20 16.92
CA LYS A 15 5.36 -0.34 17.12
C LYS A 15 6.40 -0.43 15.99
N LEU A 16 6.03 -0.89 14.78
CA LEU A 16 6.98 -1.10 13.69
C LEU A 16 6.61 -0.32 12.43
N THR A 17 7.49 0.63 12.12
CA THR A 17 7.73 1.33 10.85
C THR A 17 8.29 0.38 9.76
N ALA A 18 7.73 -0.82 9.60
CA ALA A 18 8.26 -1.77 8.62
C ALA A 18 7.72 -1.45 7.22
N ILE A 19 8.60 -0.97 6.35
CA ILE A 19 8.30 -0.76 4.93
C ILE A 19 8.35 -2.11 4.22
N HIS A 20 7.31 -2.39 3.44
CA HIS A 20 7.12 -3.67 2.75
C HIS A 20 6.45 -3.46 1.40
N SER A 21 6.44 -4.50 0.56
CA SER A 21 5.70 -4.54 -0.70
C SER A 21 4.83 -5.79 -0.77
N HIS A 22 3.76 -5.72 -1.56
CA HIS A 22 2.83 -6.82 -1.77
C HIS A 22 3.06 -7.38 -3.18
N GLN A 23 3.94 -8.38 -3.28
CA GLN A 23 4.23 -9.05 -4.54
C GLN A 23 3.55 -10.42 -4.58
N SER A 24 2.89 -10.72 -5.69
CA SER A 24 2.46 -12.09 -5.98
C SER A 24 3.65 -12.94 -6.43
N PRO A 25 3.70 -14.23 -6.09
CA PRO A 25 4.71 -15.14 -6.63
C PRO A 25 4.71 -15.12 -8.16
N CYS A 26 5.89 -15.21 -8.77
CA CYS A 26 6.00 -15.32 -10.22
C CYS A 26 5.22 -16.54 -10.74
N GLY A 27 4.51 -16.37 -11.87
CA GLY A 27 3.74 -17.45 -12.48
C GLY A 27 2.36 -17.73 -11.85
N MET A 28 1.93 -16.98 -10.82
CA MET A 28 0.57 -17.12 -10.29
C MET A 28 -0.48 -16.57 -11.27
N PRO A 29 -1.60 -17.30 -11.47
CA PRO A 29 -2.75 -16.75 -12.18
C PRO A 29 -3.38 -15.65 -11.32
N ASN A 30 -3.58 -14.48 -11.93
CA ASN A 30 -4.13 -13.25 -11.31
C ASN A 30 -3.12 -12.53 -10.38
N PRO A 31 -2.16 -11.77 -10.95
CA PRO A 31 -1.24 -10.99 -10.14
C PRO A 31 -1.97 -9.90 -9.37
N LEU A 32 -1.46 -9.59 -8.18
CA LEU A 32 -1.83 -8.41 -7.43
C LEU A 32 -1.28 -7.18 -8.15
N VAL A 33 -2.16 -6.27 -8.56
CA VAL A 33 -1.78 -5.09 -9.36
C VAL A 33 -1.79 -3.83 -8.50
N LEU A 34 -2.80 -3.71 -7.64
CA LEU A 34 -3.00 -2.53 -6.79
C LEU A 34 -3.19 -2.95 -5.33
N SER A 35 -2.72 -2.10 -4.44
CA SER A 35 -3.02 -2.12 -3.02
C SER A 35 -3.61 -0.78 -2.63
N GLY A 36 -4.31 -0.74 -1.50
CA GLY A 36 -4.87 0.50 -1.01
C GLY A 36 -5.14 0.51 0.48
N THR A 37 -5.29 1.71 1.01
CA THR A 37 -5.59 1.95 2.42
C THR A 37 -6.66 3.02 2.52
N TYR A 38 -7.78 2.69 3.17
CA TYR A 38 -8.84 3.63 3.51
C TYR A 38 -8.68 4.10 4.95
N TYR A 39 -8.64 5.41 5.18
CA TYR A 39 -8.43 6.00 6.49
C TYR A 39 -9.76 6.37 7.14
N VAL A 40 -10.12 5.65 8.20
CA VAL A 40 -11.38 5.83 8.93
C VAL A 40 -11.25 6.95 9.96
N LYS A 41 -10.11 6.99 10.66
CA LYS A 41 -9.83 7.98 11.71
C LYS A 41 -8.35 8.30 11.76
N ILE A 42 -8.01 9.58 11.63
CA ILE A 42 -6.68 10.17 11.67
C ILE A 42 -6.67 11.30 12.71
N PRO A 43 -6.33 10.99 13.97
CA PRO A 43 -6.07 12.01 14.98
C PRO A 43 -4.93 12.97 14.58
N ALA A 44 -4.84 14.13 15.23
CA ALA A 44 -3.68 15.01 15.10
C ALA A 44 -2.40 14.27 15.55
N ASN A 45 -1.28 14.50 14.85
CA ASN A 45 0.00 13.82 15.10
C ASN A 45 -0.03 12.29 14.88
N SER A 46 -0.90 11.83 13.98
CA SER A 46 -0.91 10.45 13.49
C SER A 46 0.29 10.10 12.62
N GLY A 47 0.56 8.81 12.49
CA GLY A 47 1.61 8.31 11.61
C GLY A 47 1.30 8.60 10.14
N GLN A 48 2.31 9.07 9.41
CA GLN A 48 2.21 9.34 7.98
C GLN A 48 2.32 8.04 7.17
N PHE A 49 1.70 8.02 6.00
CA PHE A 49 1.94 6.98 5.01
C PHE A 49 3.28 7.23 4.34
N VAL A 50 4.14 6.22 4.30
CA VAL A 50 5.50 6.31 3.77
C VAL A 50 5.61 5.47 2.53
N ILE A 51 6.17 6.05 1.48
CA ILE A 51 6.50 5.39 0.23
C ILE A 51 8.01 5.43 0.07
N GLU A 52 8.62 4.29 -0.26
CA GLU A 52 10.03 4.18 -0.62
C GLU A 52 10.20 3.57 -2.01
N ASP A 53 11.08 4.17 -2.80
CA ASP A 53 11.51 3.60 -4.07
C ASP A 53 12.62 2.55 -3.85
N PHE A 54 12.26 1.27 -3.85
CA PHE A 54 13.24 0.19 -3.72
C PHE A 54 14.20 0.06 -4.90
N HIS A 55 13.90 0.66 -6.06
CA HIS A 55 14.76 0.60 -7.24
C HIS A 55 15.84 1.68 -7.23
N HIS A 56 15.81 2.58 -6.25
CA HIS A 56 16.77 3.67 -6.22
C HIS A 56 18.15 3.19 -5.74
N PRO A 57 19.22 3.35 -6.55
CA PRO A 57 20.58 3.00 -6.13
C PRO A 57 21.03 3.80 -4.90
N LEU A 58 20.37 4.93 -4.62
CA LEU A 58 20.69 5.77 -3.47
C LEU A 58 20.31 5.17 -2.11
N ARG A 59 19.61 4.02 -2.09
CA ARG A 59 19.35 3.29 -0.83
C ARG A 59 20.65 2.91 -0.12
N TYR A 60 21.73 2.69 -0.88
CA TYR A 60 23.03 2.28 -0.35
C TYR A 60 24.09 3.38 -0.47
N LEU A 61 23.86 4.38 -1.32
CA LEU A 61 24.82 5.45 -1.60
C LEU A 61 24.09 6.79 -1.79
N VAL A 62 24.16 7.67 -0.80
CA VAL A 62 23.57 9.01 -0.94
C VAL A 62 24.43 9.84 -1.89
N LEU A 63 23.93 10.06 -3.10
CA LEU A 63 24.53 11.00 -4.04
C LEU A 63 24.03 12.41 -3.75
N PRO A 64 24.90 13.44 -3.76
CA PRO A 64 24.47 14.82 -3.59
C PRO A 64 23.61 15.23 -4.79
N PHE A 65 22.41 15.76 -4.51
CA PHE A 65 21.60 16.43 -5.52
C PHE A 65 22.08 17.86 -5.69
N GLN A 66 22.05 18.37 -6.92
CA GLN A 66 22.35 19.79 -7.19
C GLN A 66 21.29 20.69 -6.53
N GLU A 67 20.02 20.31 -6.66
CA GLU A 67 18.88 20.99 -6.04
C GLU A 67 17.83 19.95 -5.60
N PRO A 68 17.39 19.97 -4.32
CA PRO A 68 16.30 19.10 -3.86
C PRO A 68 14.96 19.53 -4.48
N ASN A 69 14.16 18.57 -4.94
CA ASN A 69 12.83 18.82 -5.50
C ASN A 69 11.88 17.66 -5.15
N HIS A 70 10.63 17.72 -5.61
CA HIS A 70 9.62 16.70 -5.28
C HIS A 70 9.78 15.38 -6.06
N MET A 71 10.64 15.35 -7.09
CA MET A 71 10.87 14.20 -7.97
C MET A 71 12.15 13.42 -7.63
N ASN A 72 13.04 13.98 -6.80
CA ASN A 72 14.27 13.33 -6.36
C ASN A 72 14.28 12.74 -4.93
N PRO A 73 13.20 12.74 -4.11
CA PRO A 73 13.28 12.10 -2.81
C PRO A 73 13.20 10.58 -2.94
N TYR A 74 14.05 9.87 -2.20
CA TYR A 74 13.99 8.42 -2.06
C TYR A 74 12.74 7.94 -1.28
N THR A 75 12.32 8.77 -0.32
CA THR A 75 11.17 8.51 0.57
C THR A 75 10.18 9.65 0.44
N VAL A 76 8.93 9.33 0.13
CA VAL A 76 7.82 10.28 0.10
C VAL A 76 6.90 10.01 1.29
N ARG A 77 6.48 11.06 1.98
CA ARG A 77 5.51 10.98 3.07
C ARG A 77 4.21 11.64 2.67
N VAL A 78 3.11 10.95 2.90
CA VAL A 78 1.76 11.43 2.64
C VAL A 78 1.03 11.51 3.97
N GLN A 79 0.48 12.68 4.28
CA GLN A 79 -0.36 12.88 5.46
C GLN A 79 -1.82 12.58 5.08
N PRO A 80 -2.38 11.43 5.49
CA PRO A 80 -3.78 11.13 5.24
C PRO A 80 -4.71 11.98 6.12
N ARG A 81 -5.98 12.05 5.70
CA ARG A 81 -7.11 12.64 6.42
C ARG A 81 -8.24 11.63 6.57
N ASP A 82 -9.21 11.96 7.43
CA ASP A 82 -10.42 11.17 7.59
C ASP A 82 -11.16 11.03 6.26
N GLY A 83 -11.44 9.79 5.87
CA GLY A 83 -12.11 9.44 4.61
C GLY A 83 -11.19 9.31 3.41
N ASP A 84 -9.89 9.55 3.53
CA ASP A 84 -8.97 9.41 2.40
C ASP A 84 -8.84 7.94 1.97
N LEU A 85 -8.81 7.74 0.65
CA LEU A 85 -8.47 6.47 0.03
C LEU A 85 -7.16 6.61 -0.74
N LEU A 86 -6.11 5.96 -0.24
CA LEU A 86 -4.85 5.84 -0.98
C LEU A 86 -4.86 4.57 -1.82
N LEU A 87 -4.55 4.70 -3.11
CA LEU A 87 -4.36 3.60 -4.05
C LEU A 87 -2.96 3.69 -4.65
N PHE A 88 -2.25 2.57 -4.68
CA PHE A 88 -0.88 2.52 -5.17
C PHE A 88 -0.56 1.16 -5.81
N PRO A 89 0.47 1.08 -6.67
CA PRO A 89 0.94 -0.19 -7.21
C PRO A 89 1.36 -1.14 -6.09
N ALA A 90 0.92 -2.40 -6.14
CA ALA A 90 1.13 -3.34 -5.04
C ALA A 90 2.61 -3.65 -4.74
N TRP A 91 3.47 -3.56 -5.76
CA TRP A 91 4.91 -3.76 -5.63
C TRP A 91 5.63 -2.56 -4.98
N LEU A 92 4.97 -1.42 -4.84
CA LEU A 92 5.58 -0.20 -4.31
C LEU A 92 5.86 -0.36 -2.81
N GLY A 93 7.10 -0.05 -2.41
CA GLY A 93 7.52 -0.06 -1.01
C GLY A 93 6.71 0.93 -0.20
N ASN A 94 5.96 0.44 0.79
CA ASN A 94 5.10 1.27 1.60
C ASN A 94 5.08 0.86 3.07
N GLY A 95 4.73 1.80 3.93
CA GLY A 95 4.60 1.61 5.37
C GLY A 95 3.83 2.75 6.02
N VAL A 96 3.68 2.67 7.34
CA VAL A 96 3.06 3.73 8.15
C VAL A 96 3.99 4.06 9.30
N GLU A 97 4.17 5.35 9.57
CA GLU A 97 4.95 5.81 10.73
C GLU A 97 4.25 5.47 12.04
N ILE A 98 5.01 5.52 13.14
CA ILE A 98 4.45 5.31 14.46
C ILE A 98 3.49 6.46 14.77
N ASN A 99 2.25 6.11 15.11
CA ASN A 99 1.29 7.07 15.64
C ASN A 99 1.81 7.63 16.97
N SER A 100 2.02 8.95 17.02
CA SER A 100 2.51 9.65 18.21
C SER A 100 1.40 10.34 19.00
N SER A 101 0.14 10.15 18.59
CA SER A 101 -1.03 10.66 19.31
C SER A 101 -1.44 9.71 20.44
N ASN A 102 -2.22 10.24 21.38
CA ASN A 102 -2.85 9.45 22.44
C ASN A 102 -4.15 8.77 22.00
N GLU A 103 -4.51 8.89 20.72
CA GLU A 103 -5.74 8.35 20.14
C GLU A 103 -5.43 7.28 19.10
N ASP A 104 -6.36 6.34 18.90
CA ASP A 104 -6.20 5.31 17.88
C ASP A 104 -6.36 5.90 16.47
N GLN A 105 -5.34 5.66 15.63
CA GLN A 105 -5.39 5.84 14.17
C GLN A 105 -5.98 4.56 13.55
N ILE A 106 -7.09 4.70 12.82
CA ILE A 106 -7.84 3.55 12.27
C ILE A 106 -7.80 3.61 10.75
N SER A 107 -7.30 2.54 10.13
CA SER A 107 -7.26 2.38 8.68
C SER A 107 -7.59 0.95 8.27
N ILE A 108 -8.03 0.79 7.02
CA ILE A 108 -8.41 -0.49 6.41
C ILE A 108 -7.54 -0.68 5.17
N ALA A 109 -6.60 -1.61 5.23
CA ALA A 109 -5.74 -1.98 4.10
C ALA A 109 -6.36 -3.12 3.29
N PHE A 110 -6.22 -3.08 1.97
CA PHE A 110 -6.72 -4.08 1.05
C PHE A 110 -5.85 -4.23 -0.21
N ASN A 111 -6.11 -5.31 -0.95
CA ASN A 111 -5.35 -5.76 -2.11
C ASN A 111 -6.31 -6.06 -3.27
N VAL A 112 -5.96 -5.64 -4.49
CA VAL A 112 -6.77 -5.79 -5.70
C VAL A 112 -6.05 -6.66 -6.74
N ALA A 113 -6.55 -7.88 -6.93
CA ALA A 113 -6.09 -8.80 -7.96
C ALA A 113 -6.87 -8.60 -9.26
N LEU A 114 -6.17 -8.62 -10.40
CA LEU A 114 -6.82 -8.55 -11.70
C LEU A 114 -7.24 -9.95 -12.14
N LEU A 115 -8.56 -10.18 -12.18
CA LEU A 115 -9.13 -11.45 -12.64
C LEU A 115 -9.51 -11.34 -14.12
N ARG A 116 -9.04 -12.27 -14.95
CA ARG A 116 -9.51 -12.37 -16.33
C ARG A 116 -10.91 -12.98 -16.35
N ASN A 117 -11.91 -12.22 -16.77
CA ASN A 117 -13.24 -12.76 -17.03
C ASN A 117 -13.18 -13.70 -18.26
N LYS A 118 -13.56 -14.97 -18.09
CA LYS A 118 -13.61 -15.96 -19.19
C LYS A 118 -14.88 -15.85 -20.06
N GLY A 119 -15.78 -14.90 -19.77
CA GLY A 119 -17.11 -14.79 -20.36
C GLY A 119 -17.26 -14.12 -21.75
N MET A 120 -16.20 -13.91 -22.53
CA MET A 120 -16.32 -13.42 -23.92
C MET A 120 -15.28 -14.05 -24.86
N GLN A 121 -15.12 -15.36 -24.81
CA GLN A 121 -14.61 -16.05 -25.99
C GLN A 121 -15.76 -16.14 -26.98
N LYS A 122 -15.73 -15.31 -28.03
CA LYS A 122 -16.60 -15.49 -29.20
C LYS A 122 -16.42 -16.95 -29.64
N PRO A 123 -17.49 -17.76 -29.79
CA PRO A 123 -17.34 -19.11 -30.30
C PRO A 123 -16.63 -19.03 -31.64
N MET A 124 -15.52 -19.75 -31.76
CA MET A 124 -14.84 -19.96 -33.02
C MET A 124 -15.82 -20.71 -33.90
N GLY A 125 -16.33 -20.04 -34.94
CA GLY A 125 -17.27 -20.65 -35.87
C GLY A 125 -16.62 -21.85 -36.58
N PRO A 126 -17.41 -22.83 -37.04
CA PRO A 126 -16.87 -23.97 -37.77
C PRO A 126 -16.18 -23.49 -39.06
N ASN A 127 -15.02 -24.10 -39.36
CA ASN A 127 -14.28 -23.97 -40.62
C ASN A 127 -15.11 -24.45 -41.82
#